data_AF-A0A373D8W1-F1
#
_entry.id   AF-A0A373D8W1-F1
#
_cell.length_a   1.000
_cell.length_b   1.000
_cell.length_c   1.000
_cell.angle_alpha   90.00
_cell.angle_beta   90.00
_cell.angle_gamma   90.00
#
_symmetry.space_group_name_H-M   'P 1'
#
loop_
_entity.id
_entity.type
_entity.pdbx_description
1 polymer ?
#
loop_
_entity_poly.entity_id
_entity_poly.type
_entity_poly.pdbx_seq_one_letter_code
_entity_poly.pdbx_strand_id
1 'polypeptide(L)'
;LYIAIYPEKILEKVAELNLDDLNPYNLHIVGNPLYIISQEDGEGFRCYYPTEIFFPLKHNESVIFIEDGKVYIEAWIEEGWDDENNCATDDYKYYDKIIVKDFAGNKISEEVGCLNKGPDGNWWIS
;
A
#
# COMPACT_ATOMS: atom_id res chain seq x y z
N LEU A 1 14.34 -1.13 6.43
CA LEU A 1 14.01 0.04 7.27
C LEU A 1 15.28 0.88 7.47
N TYR A 2 15.40 2.02 6.78
CA TYR A 2 16.49 2.97 7.01
C TYR A 2 16.02 3.95 8.09
N ILE A 3 16.47 3.76 9.33
CA ILE A 3 16.26 4.74 10.40
C ILE A 3 17.46 5.68 10.34
N ALA A 4 17.28 6.89 9.84
CA ALA A 4 18.30 7.93 9.94
C ALA A 4 18.37 8.38 11.41
N ILE A 5 19.37 7.91 12.14
CA ILE A 5 19.66 8.39 13.49
C ILE A 5 20.48 9.66 13.34
N TYR A 6 19.89 10.80 13.71
CA TYR A 6 20.63 12.05 13.87
C TYR A 6 21.18 12.07 15.30
N PRO A 7 22.49 11.84 15.50
CA PRO A 7 23.06 11.59 16.82
C PRO A 7 22.93 12.78 17.80
N GLU A 8 22.61 13.97 17.30
CA GLU A 8 22.43 15.20 18.09
C GLU A 8 20.97 15.51 18.43
N LYS A 9 20.00 14.71 17.93
CA LYS A 9 18.56 14.95 18.15
C LYS A 9 18.00 13.94 19.15
N ILE A 10 17.39 14.44 20.22
CA ILE A 10 16.61 13.59 21.13
C ILE A 10 15.47 12.99 20.31
N LEU A 11 15.41 11.66 20.27
CA LEU A 11 14.32 10.95 19.61
C LEU A 11 13.05 11.10 20.47
N GLU A 12 11.98 11.55 19.84
CA GLU A 12 10.66 11.63 20.45
C GLU A 12 9.79 10.47 19.98
N LYS A 13 9.07 9.86 20.91
CA LYS A 13 8.09 8.82 20.58
C LYS A 13 6.87 9.47 19.92
N VAL A 14 6.64 9.16 18.65
CA VAL A 14 5.53 9.74 17.86
C VAL A 14 4.22 8.95 17.95
N ALA A 15 4.29 7.64 18.24
CA ALA A 15 3.15 6.75 18.39
C ALA A 15 3.52 5.56 19.28
N GLU A 16 2.53 5.02 19.99
CA GLU A 16 2.59 3.74 20.71
C GLU A 16 1.24 3.04 20.49
N LEU A 17 1.27 1.77 20.08
CA LEU A 17 0.08 0.99 19.79
C LEU A 17 0.04 -0.23 20.71
N ASN A 18 -1.16 -0.59 21.17
CA ASN A 18 -1.38 -1.80 21.95
C ASN A 18 -1.56 -3.00 21.01
N LEU A 19 -0.85 -4.10 21.29
CA LEU A 19 -0.92 -5.32 20.48
C LEU A 19 -2.31 -5.96 20.50
N ASP A 20 -3.10 -5.77 21.57
CA ASP A 20 -4.46 -6.30 21.66
C ASP A 20 -5.43 -5.61 20.68
N ASP A 21 -5.09 -4.40 20.25
CA ASP A 21 -5.93 -3.54 19.40
C ASP A 21 -5.41 -3.46 17.95
N LEU A 22 -4.35 -4.21 17.61
CA LEU A 22 -3.73 -4.19 16.28
C LEU A 22 -3.59 -5.59 15.68
N ASN A 23 -3.78 -5.67 14.38
CA ASN A 23 -3.43 -6.86 13.60
C ASN A 23 -1.96 -6.73 13.13
N PRO A 24 -1.05 -7.60 13.61
CA PRO A 24 0.36 -7.52 13.25
C PRO A 24 0.66 -8.10 11.86
N TYR A 25 -0.32 -8.75 11.22
CA TYR A 25 -0.13 -9.35 9.91
C TYR A 25 0.10 -8.27 8.85
N ASN A 26 1.19 -8.41 8.10
CA ASN A 26 1.58 -7.48 7.03
C ASN A 26 1.57 -6.01 7.50
N LEU A 27 2.20 -5.74 8.65
CA LEU A 27 2.33 -4.41 9.22
C LEU A 27 3.37 -3.58 8.46
N HIS A 28 3.02 -2.37 8.04
CA HIS A 28 3.89 -1.44 7.34
C HIS A 28 3.91 -0.05 7.98
N ILE A 29 5.04 0.63 7.82
CA ILE A 29 5.16 2.06 8.04
C ILE A 29 5.32 2.72 6.68
N VAL A 30 4.36 3.54 6.27
CA VAL A 30 4.31 4.18 4.96
C VAL A 30 4.09 5.68 5.08
N GLY A 31 4.29 6.40 3.96
CA GLY A 31 3.95 7.81 3.88
C GLY A 31 4.96 8.77 4.50
N ASN A 32 4.74 10.05 4.22
CA ASN A 32 5.29 11.19 4.97
C ASN A 32 4.24 12.33 4.93
N PRO A 33 3.48 12.59 6.02
CA PRO A 33 3.66 12.11 7.39
C PRO A 33 3.49 10.60 7.56
N LEU A 34 3.97 10.06 8.70
CA LEU A 34 4.03 8.62 8.97
C LEU A 34 2.63 8.02 9.16
N TYR A 35 2.38 6.88 8.52
CA TYR A 35 1.20 6.03 8.71
C TYR A 35 1.63 4.64 9.16
N ILE A 36 0.90 4.06 10.11
CA ILE A 36 1.07 2.66 10.55
C ILE A 36 -0.14 1.88 10.07
N ILE A 37 0.08 0.89 9.21
CA ILE A 37 -0.99 0.18 8.50
C ILE A 37 -0.79 -1.34 8.59
N SER A 38 -1.87 -2.10 8.49
CA SER A 38 -1.86 -3.55 8.26
C SER A 38 -2.72 -3.90 7.05
N GLN A 39 -2.41 -5.04 6.42
CA GLN A 39 -3.09 -5.49 5.22
C GLN A 39 -3.26 -7.01 5.24
N GLU A 40 -4.45 -7.48 5.59
CA GLU A 40 -4.77 -8.91 5.63
C GLU A 40 -5.73 -9.27 4.50
N ASP A 41 -5.50 -10.42 3.87
CA ASP A 41 -6.40 -10.96 2.87
C ASP A 41 -7.77 -11.27 3.50
N GLY A 42 -8.85 -10.81 2.88
CA GLY A 42 -10.21 -10.93 3.42
C GLY A 42 -10.62 -9.86 4.43
N GLU A 43 -9.71 -9.27 5.20
CA GLU A 43 -10.02 -8.12 6.08
C GLU A 43 -9.78 -6.77 5.38
N GLY A 44 -8.79 -6.69 4.49
CA GLY A 44 -8.45 -5.49 3.73
C GLY A 44 -7.39 -4.60 4.39
N PHE A 45 -7.46 -3.31 4.09
CA PHE A 45 -6.54 -2.30 4.58
C PHE A 45 -7.05 -1.68 5.88
N ARG A 46 -6.17 -1.60 6.89
CA ARG A 46 -6.41 -0.80 8.10
C ARG A 46 -5.22 0.11 8.40
N CYS A 47 -5.51 1.34 8.76
CA CYS A 47 -4.57 2.30 9.31
C CYS A 47 -4.85 2.49 10.80
N TYR A 48 -3.82 2.42 11.64
CA TYR A 48 -3.90 2.62 13.10
C TYR A 48 -3.41 4.00 13.53
N TYR A 49 -2.56 4.64 12.72
CA TYR A 49 -1.96 5.94 13.01
C TYR A 49 -1.77 6.71 11.69
N PRO A 50 -2.03 8.04 11.65
CA PRO A 50 -2.44 8.90 12.76
C PRO A 50 -3.95 8.88 13.04
N THR A 51 -4.75 8.32 12.13
CA THR A 51 -6.19 8.17 12.30
C THR A 51 -6.60 6.79 11.83
N GLU A 52 -7.70 6.26 12.38
CA GLU A 52 -8.26 5.01 11.91
C GLU A 52 -8.85 5.18 10.51
N ILE A 53 -8.40 4.35 9.58
CA ILE A 53 -8.91 4.27 8.20
C ILE A 53 -9.08 2.80 7.88
N PHE A 54 -10.18 2.44 7.24
CA PHE A 54 -10.45 1.06 6.87
C PHE A 54 -11.23 0.98 5.57
N PHE A 55 -10.80 0.09 4.67
CA PHE A 55 -11.60 -0.34 3.53
C PHE A 55 -11.09 -1.69 2.98
N PRO A 56 -11.98 -2.49 2.34
CA PRO A 56 -11.58 -3.76 1.76
C PRO A 56 -10.58 -3.58 0.61
N LEU A 57 -9.64 -4.51 0.51
CA LEU A 57 -8.77 -4.71 -0.65
C LEU A 57 -9.23 -5.96 -1.40
N LYS A 58 -8.99 -5.99 -2.70
CA LYS A 58 -9.09 -7.22 -3.48
C LYS A 58 -7.85 -8.07 -3.24
N HIS A 59 -7.92 -9.37 -3.56
CA HIS A 59 -6.79 -10.29 -3.43
C HIS A 59 -5.54 -9.84 -4.22
N ASN A 60 -5.76 -9.02 -5.25
CA ASN A 60 -4.68 -8.51 -6.09
C ASN A 60 -4.24 -7.08 -5.74
N GLU A 61 -4.81 -6.46 -4.70
CA GLU A 61 -4.53 -5.08 -4.31
C GLU A 61 -3.61 -5.03 -3.08
N SER A 62 -2.69 -4.07 -3.05
CA SER A 62 -1.83 -3.78 -1.90
C SER A 62 -1.55 -2.28 -1.79
N VAL A 63 -1.83 -1.69 -0.62
CA VAL A 63 -1.44 -0.33 -0.26
C VAL A 63 0.08 -0.25 -0.16
N ILE A 64 0.65 0.68 -0.92
CA ILE A 64 2.11 0.89 -1.01
C ILE A 64 2.54 2.24 -0.44
N PHE A 65 1.66 3.25 -0.47
CA PHE A 65 2.00 4.60 -0.05
C PHE A 65 0.75 5.41 0.33
N ILE A 66 0.92 6.40 1.22
CA ILE A 66 -0.13 7.35 1.61
C ILE A 66 0.49 8.75 1.62
N GLU A 67 -0.15 9.69 0.93
CA GLU A 67 0.29 11.09 0.84
C GLU A 67 -0.90 11.99 0.50
N ASP A 68 -0.95 13.18 1.10
CA ASP A 68 -1.95 14.23 0.82
C ASP A 68 -3.41 13.73 0.81
N GLY A 69 -3.77 12.88 1.77
CA GLY A 69 -5.13 12.35 1.91
C GLY A 69 -5.49 11.24 0.91
N LYS A 70 -4.50 10.73 0.16
CA LYS A 70 -4.67 9.69 -0.86
C LYS A 70 -3.96 8.42 -0.45
N VAL A 71 -4.61 7.29 -0.71
CA VAL A 71 -4.03 5.95 -0.55
C VAL A 71 -3.70 5.40 -1.93
N TYR A 72 -2.42 5.11 -2.15
CA TYR A 72 -1.90 4.53 -3.39
C TYR A 72 -1.82 3.02 -3.23
N ILE A 73 -2.47 2.33 -4.15
CA ILE A 73 -2.65 0.87 -4.16
C ILE A 73 -2.06 0.34 -5.45
N GLU A 74 -1.15 -0.60 -5.35
CA GLU A 74 -0.71 -1.43 -6.47
C GLU A 74 -1.69 -2.58 -6.65
N ALA A 75 -2.12 -2.82 -7.89
CA ALA A 75 -2.96 -3.94 -8.26
C ALA A 75 -2.29 -4.73 -9.39
N TRP A 76 -1.91 -5.99 -9.12
CA TRP A 76 -1.42 -6.87 -10.18
C TRP A 76 -2.59 -7.35 -11.02
N ILE A 77 -2.43 -7.31 -12.34
CA ILE A 77 -3.42 -7.73 -13.32
C ILE A 77 -2.82 -8.89 -14.11
N GLU A 78 -3.54 -10.01 -14.11
CA GLU A 78 -3.21 -11.18 -14.89
C GLU A 78 -4.36 -11.45 -15.87
N GLU A 79 -4.03 -11.42 -17.17
CA GLU A 79 -4.96 -11.66 -18.27
C GLU A 79 -4.44 -12.84 -19.10
N GLY A 80 -5.34 -13.59 -19.73
CA GLY A 80 -4.97 -14.68 -20.64
C GLY A 80 -4.42 -15.92 -19.94
N TRP A 81 -4.73 -16.13 -18.66
CA TRP A 81 -4.53 -17.40 -17.96
C TRP A 81 -5.70 -18.35 -18.25
N ASP A 82 -5.40 -19.60 -18.61
CA ASP A 82 -6.37 -20.67 -18.79
C ASP A 82 -6.44 -21.51 -17.51
N ASP A 83 -7.50 -21.32 -16.73
CA ASP A 83 -7.73 -22.05 -15.48
C ASP A 83 -8.01 -23.55 -15.70
N GLU A 84 -8.58 -23.95 -16.85
CA GLU A 84 -8.92 -25.35 -17.13
C GLU A 84 -7.66 -26.18 -17.39
N ASN A 85 -6.73 -25.62 -18.17
CA ASN A 85 -5.48 -26.26 -18.53
C ASN A 85 -4.30 -25.85 -17.63
N ASN A 86 -4.52 -24.91 -16.72
CA ASN A 86 -3.53 -24.35 -15.79
C ASN A 86 -2.27 -23.87 -16.53
N CYS A 87 -2.46 -23.07 -17.58
CA CYS A 87 -1.39 -22.53 -18.42
C CYS A 87 -1.69 -21.13 -18.97
N ALA A 88 -0.63 -20.42 -19.36
CA ALA A 88 -0.75 -19.16 -20.07
C ALA A 88 -1.16 -19.38 -21.53
N THR A 89 -2.06 -18.54 -22.03
CA THR A 89 -2.43 -18.47 -23.46
C THR A 89 -1.48 -17.53 -24.23
N ASP A 90 -1.60 -17.50 -25.56
CA ASP A 90 -0.84 -16.57 -26.41
C ASP A 90 -1.14 -15.08 -26.11
N ASP A 91 -2.30 -14.80 -25.50
CA ASP A 91 -2.72 -13.45 -25.10
C ASP A 91 -2.32 -13.09 -23.65
N TYR A 92 -1.49 -13.92 -23.00
CA TYR A 92 -1.11 -13.74 -21.60
C TYR A 92 -0.41 -12.40 -21.34
N LYS A 93 -0.87 -11.69 -20.32
CA LYS A 93 -0.26 -10.44 -19.83
C LYS A 93 -0.27 -10.42 -18.32
N TYR A 94 0.85 -10.00 -17.76
CA TYR A 94 0.99 -9.71 -16.34
C TYR A 94 1.58 -8.30 -16.18
N TYR A 95 0.83 -7.41 -15.54
CA TYR A 95 1.21 -6.01 -15.37
C TYR A 95 0.57 -5.39 -14.14
N ASP A 96 1.16 -4.32 -13.64
CA ASP A 96 0.62 -3.58 -12.51
C ASP A 96 -0.24 -2.39 -12.93
N LYS A 97 -1.12 -1.99 -12.03
CA LYS A 97 -1.90 -0.77 -12.12
C LYS A 97 -1.89 -0.07 -10.77
N ILE A 98 -1.70 1.24 -10.79
CA ILE A 98 -1.86 2.08 -9.60
C ILE A 98 -3.30 2.54 -9.50
N ILE A 99 -3.95 2.26 -8.37
CA ILE A 99 -5.27 2.75 -8.00
C ILE A 99 -5.09 3.75 -6.87
N VAL A 100 -5.71 4.92 -7.00
CA VAL A 100 -5.70 5.94 -5.95
C VAL A 100 -7.08 6.00 -5.32
N LYS A 101 -7.16 5.85 -4.00
CA LYS A 101 -8.41 5.99 -3.22
C LYS A 101 -8.31 7.14 -2.22
N ASP A 102 -9.46 7.71 -1.84
CA ASP A 102 -9.55 8.58 -0.66
C ASP A 102 -9.62 7.74 0.64
N PHE A 103 -9.63 8.40 1.80
CA PHE A 103 -9.76 7.72 3.10
C PHE A 103 -11.12 7.07 3.36
N ALA A 104 -12.15 7.36 2.55
CA ALA A 104 -13.42 6.65 2.60
C ALA A 104 -13.41 5.40 1.69
N GLY A 105 -12.30 5.13 0.98
CA GLY A 105 -12.17 4.00 0.06
C GLY A 105 -12.75 4.27 -1.33
N ASN A 106 -13.15 5.52 -1.65
CA ASN A 106 -13.64 5.85 -2.98
C ASN A 106 -12.47 5.97 -3.95
N LYS A 107 -12.59 5.34 -5.13
CA LYS A 107 -11.57 5.45 -6.19
C LYS A 107 -11.57 6.86 -6.78
N ILE A 108 -10.40 7.49 -6.75
CA ILE A 108 -10.11 8.79 -7.36
C ILE A 108 -9.61 8.61 -8.80
N SER A 109 -8.66 7.69 -9.03
CA SER A 109 -8.06 7.44 -10.34
C SER A 109 -7.47 6.04 -10.43
N GLU A 110 -7.16 5.60 -11.65
CA GLU A 110 -6.34 4.42 -11.92
C GLU A 110 -5.48 4.61 -13.17
N GLU A 111 -4.26 4.07 -13.16
CA GLU A 111 -3.28 4.18 -14.25
C GLU A 111 -2.40 2.93 -14.32
N VAL A 112 -2.21 2.37 -15.52
CA VAL A 112 -1.34 1.20 -15.74
C VAL A 112 0.11 1.59 -15.52
N GLY A 113 0.85 0.76 -14.80
CA GLY A 113 2.24 0.97 -14.43
C GLY A 113 2.47 0.69 -12.95
N CYS A 114 3.73 0.82 -12.53
CA CYS A 114 4.15 0.62 -11.15
C CYS A 114 4.64 1.93 -10.53
N LEU A 115 4.50 2.06 -9.21
CA LEU A 115 4.89 3.28 -8.50
C LEU A 115 6.37 3.21 -8.11
N ASN A 116 7.13 4.19 -8.57
CA ASN A 116 8.58 4.27 -8.34
C ASN A 116 8.92 5.46 -7.47
N LYS A 117 9.93 5.29 -6.61
CA LYS A 117 10.48 6.36 -5.78
C LYS A 117 11.92 6.70 -6.17
N GLY A 118 12.16 7.96 -6.48
CA GLY A 118 13.48 8.48 -6.80
C GLY A 118 14.35 8.66 -5.55
N PRO A 119 15.69 8.75 -5.72
CA PRO A 119 16.60 9.11 -4.63
C PRO A 119 16.32 10.50 -4.03
N ASP A 120 15.70 11.39 -4.79
CA ASP A 120 15.23 12.72 -4.39
C ASP A 120 13.91 12.69 -3.62
N GLY A 121 13.28 11.51 -3.48
CA GLY A 121 12.01 11.31 -2.81
C GLY A 121 10.78 11.51 -3.69
N ASN A 122 10.95 11.90 -4.96
CA ASN A 122 9.84 12.09 -5.89
C ASN A 122 9.27 10.74 -6.36
N TRP A 123 7.96 10.72 -6.59
CA TRP A 123 7.24 9.54 -7.07
C TRP A 123 6.82 9.71 -8.54
N TRP A 124 6.86 8.62 -9.31
CA TRP A 124 6.28 8.56 -10.65
C TRP A 124 5.72 7.16 -10.95
N ILE A 125 4.80 7.09 -11.90
CA ILE A 125 4.32 5.83 -12.48
C ILE A 125 5.16 5.54 -13.73
N SER A 126 5.66 4.31 -13.87
CA SER A 126 6.41 3.84 -15.05
C SER A 126 5.75 2.67 -15.73
#